data_AF-A0A090S0N6-F1
#
_entry.id   AF-A0A090S0N6-F1
#
_cell.length_a   1.000
_cell.length_b   1.000
_cell.length_c   1.000
_cell.angle_alpha   90.00
_cell.angle_beta   90.00
_cell.angle_gamma   90.00
#
_symmetry.space_group_name_H-M   'P 1'
#
loop_
_entity.id
_entity.type
_entity.pdbx_description
1 polymer ?
#
loop_
_entity_poly.entity_id
_entity_poly.type
_entity_poly.pdbx_seq_one_letter_code
_entity_poly.pdbx_strand_id
1 'polypeptide(L)'
;MAGSFAAIIVVQQPNLAQSLSLACAGLLLGTAFSHLLLTIAKTRLQAFHRILPVSGVVFAMLLSLSFVFNAYQWEPNIVAEYTPAVISSLVMLMLGVVIWSWHIIKHSAPAKGQLVVAFLSLMVTNVGLLQLYWLA
;
A
#
# COMPACT_ATOMS: atom_id res chain seq x y z
N MET A 1 -4.20 19.82 10.47
CA MET A 1 -4.49 18.92 11.60
C MET A 1 -4.29 17.45 11.23
N ALA A 2 -4.97 16.89 10.22
CA ALA A 2 -4.82 15.46 9.87
C ALA A 2 -3.39 15.03 9.50
N GLY A 3 -2.67 15.81 8.68
CA GLY A 3 -1.28 15.49 8.31
C GLY A 3 -0.31 15.52 9.50
N SER A 4 -0.46 16.48 10.40
CA SER A 4 0.35 16.58 11.62
C SER A 4 0.10 15.41 12.57
N PHE A 5 -1.16 14.99 12.71
CA PHE A 5 -1.53 13.82 13.50
C PHE A 5 -0.92 12.53 12.94
N ALA A 6 -1.01 12.31 11.63
CA ALA A 6 -0.37 11.15 10.98
C ALA A 6 1.15 11.15 11.18
N ALA A 7 1.80 12.31 11.06
CA ALA A 7 3.24 12.44 11.29
C ALA A 7 3.64 12.07 12.73
N ILE A 8 2.85 12.48 13.72
CA ILE A 8 3.09 12.12 15.13
C ILE A 8 2.99 10.61 15.32
N ILE A 9 1.97 9.94 14.77
CA ILE A 9 1.82 8.48 14.90
C ILE A 9 3.00 7.74 14.25
N VAL A 10 3.45 8.20 13.08
CA VAL A 10 4.59 7.61 12.36
C VAL A 10 5.88 7.72 13.19
N VAL A 11 6.13 8.87 13.81
CA VAL A 11 7.33 9.10 14.63
C VAL A 11 7.27 8.34 15.96
N GLN A 12 6.08 8.03 16.46
CA GLN A 12 5.88 7.27 17.71
C GLN A 12 6.07 5.75 17.57
N GLN A 13 6.32 5.22 16.37
CA GLN A 13 6.54 3.78 16.20
C GLN A 13 7.85 3.33 16.87
N PRO A 14 7.91 2.10 17.41
CA PRO A 14 9.03 1.62 18.21
C PRO A 14 10.33 1.45 17.40
N ASN A 15 10.23 1.29 16.07
CA ASN A 15 11.38 1.18 15.21
C ASN A 15 11.15 1.88 13.86
N LEU A 16 12.25 2.21 13.19
CA LEU A 16 12.25 2.93 11.92
C LEU A 16 11.53 2.16 10.81
N ALA A 17 11.60 0.83 10.81
CA ALA A 17 10.95 -0.02 9.82
C ALA A 17 9.42 0.08 9.91
N GLN A 18 8.86 0.11 11.12
CA GLN A 18 7.43 0.30 11.36
C GLN A 18 6.99 1.73 11.03
N SER A 19 7.80 2.75 11.38
CA SER A 19 7.54 4.14 10.95
C SER A 19 7.44 4.24 9.42
N LEU A 20 8.43 3.69 8.71
CA LEU A 20 8.50 3.76 7.25
C LEU A 20 7.34 2.99 6.61
N SER A 21 7.02 1.81 7.14
CA SER A 21 5.89 1.01 6.67
C SER A 21 4.57 1.75 6.82
N LEU A 22 4.33 2.37 7.98
CA LEU A 22 3.11 3.14 8.23
C LEU A 22 3.01 4.38 7.33
N ALA A 23 4.12 5.08 7.10
CA ALA A 23 4.17 6.21 6.17
C ALA A 23 3.88 5.76 4.72
N CYS A 24 4.52 4.68 4.26
CA CYS A 24 4.31 4.15 2.92
C CYS A 24 2.88 3.61 2.72
N ALA A 25 2.31 2.93 3.71
CA ALA A 25 0.91 2.50 3.72
C ALA A 25 -0.05 3.67 3.53
N GLY A 26 0.13 4.75 4.30
CA GLY A 26 -0.68 5.96 4.19
C GLY A 26 -0.57 6.64 2.83
N LEU A 27 0.66 6.78 2.30
CA LEU A 27 0.89 7.38 0.99
C LEU A 27 0.34 6.49 -0.15
N LEU A 28 0.46 5.16 -0.04
CA LEU A 28 -0.06 4.20 -1.01
C LEU A 28 -1.59 4.28 -1.10
N LEU A 29 -2.29 4.24 0.04
CA LEU A 29 -3.74 4.35 0.07
C LEU A 29 -4.20 5.76 -0.34
N GLY A 30 -3.49 6.81 0.08
CA GLY A 30 -3.79 8.19 -0.27
C GLY A 30 -3.67 8.47 -1.78
N THR A 31 -2.65 7.90 -2.43
CA THR A 31 -2.46 8.02 -3.89
C THR A 31 -3.51 7.20 -4.67
N ALA A 32 -3.82 5.98 -4.23
CA ALA A 32 -4.88 5.17 -4.82
C ALA A 32 -6.26 5.85 -4.71
N PHE A 33 -6.58 6.40 -3.54
CA PHE A 33 -7.82 7.14 -3.32
C PHE A 33 -7.87 8.43 -4.13
N SER A 34 -6.77 9.20 -4.18
CA SER A 34 -6.68 10.41 -5.00
C SER A 34 -6.89 10.10 -6.48
N HIS A 35 -6.36 8.99 -6.97
CA HIS A 35 -6.61 8.54 -8.35
C HIS A 35 -8.09 8.23 -8.58
N LEU A 36 -8.74 7.52 -7.65
CA LEU A 36 -10.18 7.28 -7.72
C LEU A 36 -10.98 8.59 -7.80
N LEU A 37 -10.68 9.56 -6.93
CA LEU A 37 -11.34 10.86 -6.94
C LEU A 37 -11.12 11.63 -8.26
N LEU A 38 -9.91 11.62 -8.82
CA LEU A 38 -9.63 12.27 -10.10
C LEU A 38 -10.44 11.66 -11.24
N THR A 39 -10.61 10.33 -11.25
CA THR A 39 -11.46 9.67 -12.27
C THR A 39 -12.95 9.96 -12.08
N ILE A 40 -13.40 10.21 -10.84
CA ILE A 40 -14.78 10.65 -10.57
C ILE A 40 -14.96 12.10 -11.04
N ALA A 41 -13.99 12.97 -10.76
CA ALA A 41 -13.97 14.38 -11.15
C ALA A 41 -13.79 14.60 -12.67
N LYS A 42 -13.53 13.53 -13.45
CA LYS A 42 -13.34 13.57 -14.92
C LYS A 42 -12.22 14.52 -15.36
N THR A 43 -11.18 14.70 -14.54
CA THR A 43 -10.06 15.60 -14.88
C THR A 43 -9.21 14.97 -16.00
N ARG A 44 -8.93 15.74 -17.06
CA ARG A 44 -8.15 15.26 -18.23
C ARG A 44 -6.63 15.39 -18.05
N LEU A 45 -6.16 15.33 -16.81
CA LEU A 45 -4.74 15.46 -16.50
C LEU A 45 -4.03 14.13 -16.79
N GLN A 46 -3.70 13.90 -18.07
CA GLN A 46 -3.05 12.67 -18.55
C GLN A 46 -1.76 12.32 -17.80
N ALA A 47 -1.00 13.33 -17.36
CA ALA A 47 0.22 13.11 -16.58
C ALA A 47 -0.07 12.50 -15.19
N PHE A 48 -1.13 12.94 -14.50
CA PHE A 48 -1.46 12.44 -13.16
C PHE A 48 -1.90 10.97 -13.19
N HIS A 49 -2.65 10.54 -14.21
CA HIS A 49 -3.04 9.12 -14.35
C HIS A 49 -1.85 8.17 -14.54
N ARG A 50 -0.71 8.68 -15.02
CA ARG A 50 0.52 7.88 -15.15
C ARG A 50 1.42 7.98 -13.92
N ILE A 51 1.54 9.16 -13.32
CA ILE A 51 2.42 9.38 -12.15
C ILE A 51 1.87 8.70 -10.90
N LEU A 52 0.54 8.70 -10.69
CA LEU A 52 -0.08 8.13 -9.48
C LEU A 52 0.14 6.62 -9.33
N PRO A 53 -0.05 5.78 -10.36
CA PRO A 53 0.24 4.36 -10.24
C PRO A 53 1.73 4.07 -10.09
N VAL A 54 2.59 4.85 -10.74
CA VAL A 54 4.05 4.68 -10.62
C VAL A 54 4.52 5.00 -9.20
N SER A 55 4.05 6.09 -8.59
CA SER A 55 4.35 6.38 -7.19
C SER A 55 3.77 5.31 -6.25
N GLY A 56 2.58 4.80 -6.57
CA GLY A 56 1.98 3.65 -5.89
C GLY A 56 2.86 2.41 -5.90
N VAL A 57 3.45 2.04 -7.04
CA VAL A 57 4.40 0.92 -7.15
C VAL A 57 5.61 1.15 -6.23
N VAL A 58 6.18 2.36 -6.23
CA VAL A 58 7.32 2.70 -5.37
C VAL A 58 6.96 2.58 -3.89
N PHE A 59 5.80 3.08 -3.47
CA PHE A 59 5.35 2.96 -2.08
C PHE A 59 5.06 1.52 -1.69
N ALA A 60 4.50 0.70 -2.58
CA ALA A 60 4.29 -0.73 -2.33
C ALA A 60 5.62 -1.48 -2.17
N MET A 61 6.63 -1.15 -2.99
CA MET A 61 7.98 -1.72 -2.86
C MET A 61 8.59 -1.34 -1.51
N LEU A 62 8.59 -0.05 -1.16
CA LEU A 62 9.11 0.43 0.12
C LEU A 62 8.39 -0.20 1.32
N LEU A 63 7.05 -0.32 1.25
CA LEU A 63 6.25 -0.99 2.26
C LEU A 63 6.68 -2.46 2.43
N SER A 64 6.83 -3.19 1.31
CA SER A 64 7.23 -4.60 1.35
C SER A 64 8.63 -4.79 1.94
N LEU A 65 9.60 -3.95 1.57
CA LEU A 65 10.96 -4.01 2.09
C LEU A 65 11.01 -3.67 3.57
N SER A 66 10.28 -2.64 3.98
CA SER A 66 10.21 -2.21 5.38
C SER A 66 9.55 -3.28 6.26
N PHE A 67 8.53 -3.97 5.74
CA PHE A 67 7.90 -5.11 6.40
C PHE A 67 8.88 -6.27 6.57
N VAL A 68 9.53 -6.70 5.49
CA VAL A 68 10.48 -7.81 5.54
C VAL A 68 11.64 -7.50 6.49
N PHE A 69 12.14 -6.25 6.50
CA PHE A 69 13.18 -5.83 7.44
C PHE A 69 12.73 -5.93 8.91
N ASN A 70 11.47 -5.60 9.20
CA ASN A 70 10.93 -5.81 10.55
C ASN A 70 10.78 -7.30 10.88
N ALA A 71 10.31 -8.12 9.94
CA ALA A 71 10.12 -9.56 10.12
C ALA A 71 11.42 -10.33 10.40
N TYR A 72 12.59 -9.81 9.98
CA TYR A 72 13.89 -10.40 10.34
C TYR A 72 14.20 -10.34 11.84
N GLN A 73 13.52 -9.49 12.60
CA GLN A 73 13.69 -9.36 14.05
C GLN A 73 12.78 -10.32 14.83
N TRP A 74 11.89 -11.05 14.16
CA TRP A 74 10.91 -11.91 14.82
C TRP A 74 11.54 -13.20 15.34
N GLU A 75 10.99 -13.71 16.44
CA GLU A 75 11.41 -14.99 17.00
C GLU A 75 11.06 -16.17 16.05
N PRO A 76 11.86 -17.25 16.01
CA PRO A 76 11.68 -18.33 15.04
C PRO A 76 10.32 -19.05 15.09
N ASN A 77 9.72 -19.15 16.29
CA ASN A 77 8.37 -19.65 16.54
C ASN A 77 7.31 -18.80 15.83
N ILE A 78 7.39 -17.48 15.93
CA ILE A 78 6.45 -16.54 15.30
C ILE A 78 6.61 -16.58 13.78
N VAL A 79 7.85 -16.63 13.28
CA VAL A 79 8.11 -16.71 11.83
C VAL A 79 7.43 -17.94 11.22
N ALA A 80 7.58 -19.13 11.83
CA ALA A 80 7.00 -20.35 11.30
C ALA A 80 5.47 -20.32 11.25
N GLU A 81 4.83 -19.69 12.24
CA GLU A 81 3.37 -19.60 12.35
C GLU A 81 2.77 -18.59 11.36
N TYR A 82 3.39 -17.41 11.21
CA TYR A 82 2.80 -16.29 10.45
C TYR A 82 3.33 -16.12 9.02
N THR A 83 4.34 -16.89 8.61
CA THR A 83 4.86 -16.86 7.23
C THR A 83 3.76 -16.98 6.15
N PRO A 84 2.77 -17.90 6.25
CA PRO A 84 1.72 -18.00 5.24
C PRO A 84 0.88 -16.71 5.13
N ALA A 85 0.58 -16.07 6.27
CA ALA A 85 -0.18 -14.83 6.31
C ALA A 85 0.60 -13.66 5.69
N VAL A 86 1.91 -13.58 5.96
CA VAL A 86 2.82 -12.61 5.32
C VAL A 86 2.82 -12.78 3.80
N ILE A 87 3.03 -14.01 3.31
CA ILE A 87 3.07 -14.31 1.88
C ILE A 87 1.73 -13.94 1.23
N SER A 88 0.60 -14.32 1.83
CA SER A 88 -0.72 -13.98 1.29
C SER A 88 -0.94 -12.47 1.18
N SER A 89 -0.49 -11.70 2.18
CA SER A 89 -0.59 -10.23 2.20
C SER A 89 0.29 -9.59 1.14
N LEU A 90 1.54 -10.06 0.96
CA LEU A 90 2.45 -9.55 -0.08
C LEU A 90 1.98 -9.90 -1.50
N VAL A 91 1.41 -11.08 -1.70
CA VAL A 91 0.78 -11.45 -2.98
C VAL A 91 -0.43 -10.57 -3.25
N MET A 92 -1.27 -10.31 -2.24
CA MET A 92 -2.42 -9.41 -2.36
C MET A 92 -1.99 -7.96 -2.67
N LEU A 93 -0.88 -7.49 -2.07
CA LEU A 93 -0.26 -6.20 -2.40
C LEU A 93 0.08 -6.13 -3.88
N MET A 94 0.78 -7.15 -4.38
CA MET A 94 1.21 -7.24 -5.77
C MET A 94 0.01 -7.26 -6.72
N LEU A 95 -1.01 -8.08 -6.43
CA LEU A 95 -2.25 -8.14 -7.21
C LEU A 95 -2.95 -6.78 -7.25
N GLY A 96 -3.06 -6.09 -6.11
CA GLY A 96 -3.67 -4.77 -6.04
C GLY A 96 -2.94 -3.73 -6.89
N VAL A 97 -1.61 -3.72 -6.85
CA VAL A 97 -0.77 -2.83 -7.67
C VAL A 97 -0.87 -3.16 -9.16
N VAL A 98 -0.94 -4.44 -9.52
CA VAL A 98 -1.11 -4.88 -10.92
C VAL A 98 -2.49 -4.47 -11.45
N ILE A 99 -3.56 -4.74 -10.69
CA ILE A 99 -4.92 -4.30 -11.03
C ILE A 99 -4.97 -2.79 -11.18
N TRP A 100 -4.32 -2.04 -10.27
CA TRP A 100 -4.24 -0.60 -10.36
C TRP A 100 -3.55 -0.13 -11.65
N SER A 101 -2.39 -0.72 -11.96
CA SER A 101 -1.54 -0.32 -13.10
C SER A 101 -2.04 -0.84 -14.45
N TRP A 102 -2.99 -1.78 -14.47
CA TRP A 102 -3.47 -2.46 -15.67
C TRP A 102 -3.98 -1.53 -16.78
N HIS A 103 -4.57 -0.39 -16.42
CA HIS A 103 -5.05 0.59 -17.41
C HIS A 103 -3.90 1.27 -18.17
N ILE A 104 -2.73 1.46 -17.53
CA ILE A 104 -1.51 1.95 -18.17
C ILE A 104 -1.01 0.93 -19.19
N ILE A 105 -0.97 -0.35 -18.81
CA ILE A 105 -0.49 -1.45 -19.66
C ILE A 105 -1.36 -1.56 -20.92
N LYS A 106 -2.68 -1.43 -20.77
CA LYS A 106 -3.63 -1.46 -21.89
C LYS A 106 -3.78 -0.14 -22.64
N HIS A 107 -3.00 0.90 -22.31
CA HIS A 107 -3.13 2.25 -22.88
C HIS A 107 -4.59 2.74 -22.93
N SER A 108 -5.38 2.36 -21.92
CA SER A 108 -6.83 2.56 -21.87
C SER A 108 -7.16 3.59 -20.79
N ALA A 109 -8.32 4.24 -20.94
CA ALA A 109 -8.82 5.14 -19.89
C ALA A 109 -9.02 4.35 -18.58
N PRO A 110 -8.67 4.92 -17.41
CA PRO A 110 -8.84 4.24 -16.14
C PRO A 110 -10.34 3.99 -15.86
N ALA A 111 -10.70 2.71 -15.74
CA ALA A 111 -12.06 2.31 -15.40
C ALA A 111 -12.31 2.51 -13.90
N LYS A 112 -13.41 3.18 -13.54
CA LYS A 112 -13.77 3.44 -12.13
C LYS A 112 -13.86 2.15 -11.30
N GLY A 113 -14.51 1.11 -11.84
CA GLY A 113 -14.64 -0.18 -11.16
C GLY A 113 -13.29 -0.84 -10.87
N GLN A 114 -12.35 -0.79 -11.82
CA GLN A 114 -11.00 -1.32 -11.64
C GLN A 114 -10.25 -0.58 -10.54
N LEU A 115 -10.38 0.75 -10.46
CA LEU A 115 -9.74 1.55 -9.41
C LEU A 115 -10.35 1.27 -8.03
N VAL A 116 -11.66 1.05 -7.93
CA VAL A 116 -12.30 0.65 -6.68
C VAL A 116 -11.79 -0.70 -6.22
N VAL A 117 -11.72 -1.69 -7.12
CA VAL A 117 -11.19 -3.03 -6.79
C VAL A 117 -9.73 -2.95 -6.36
N ALA A 118 -8.91 -2.18 -7.08
CA ALA A 118 -7.52 -1.94 -6.70
C ALA A 118 -7.43 -1.31 -5.29
N PHE A 119 -8.18 -0.25 -5.02
CA PHE A 119 -8.17 0.41 -3.72
C PHE A 119 -8.58 -0.53 -2.58
N LEU A 120 -9.65 -1.32 -2.76
CA LEU A 120 -10.09 -2.28 -1.76
C LEU A 120 -9.06 -3.39 -1.53
N SER A 121 -8.44 -3.91 -2.58
CA SER A 121 -7.38 -4.92 -2.44
C SER A 121 -6.15 -4.38 -1.68
N LEU A 122 -5.78 -3.13 -1.91
CA LEU A 122 -4.71 -2.45 -1.17
C LEU A 122 -5.12 -2.19 0.28
N MET A 123 -6.38 -1.84 0.56
CA MET A 123 -6.87 -1.72 1.94
C MET A 123 -6.79 -3.05 2.69
N VAL A 124 -7.30 -4.14 2.10
CA VAL A 124 -7.25 -5.47 2.72
C VAL A 124 -5.81 -5.87 3.03
N THR A 125 -4.90 -5.63 2.10
CA THR A 125 -3.47 -5.87 2.29
C THR A 125 -2.91 -5.08 3.47
N ASN A 126 -3.19 -3.78 3.55
CA ASN A 126 -2.67 -2.94 4.63
C ASN A 126 -3.24 -3.36 5.99
N VAL A 127 -4.51 -3.77 6.07
CA VAL A 127 -5.09 -4.32 7.30
C VAL A 127 -4.40 -5.63 7.70
N GLY A 128 -4.15 -6.54 6.76
CA GLY A 128 -3.45 -7.79 7.03
C GLY A 128 -2.02 -7.57 7.54
N LEU A 129 -1.26 -6.67 6.91
CA LEU A 129 0.10 -6.32 7.35
C LEU A 129 0.11 -5.60 8.70
N LEU A 130 -0.84 -4.68 8.95
CA LEU A 130 -0.98 -4.02 10.25
C LEU A 130 -1.26 -5.03 11.37
N GLN A 131 -2.16 -5.99 11.13
CA GLN A 131 -2.46 -7.04 12.11
C GLN A 131 -1.21 -7.85 12.45
N LEU A 132 -0.38 -8.16 11.46
CA LEU A 132 0.88 -8.90 11.65
C LEU A 132 1.90 -8.11 12.49
N TYR A 133 1.94 -6.78 12.38
CA TYR A 133 2.81 -5.94 13.23
C TYR A 133 2.41 -5.94 14.72
N TRP A 134 1.15 -6.23 15.05
CA TRP A 134 0.67 -6.27 16.43
C TRP A 134 0.83 -7.67 17.07
N LEU A 135 1.02 -8.71 16.26
CA LEU A 135 1.09 -10.10 16.71
C LEU A 135 2.53 -10.62 16.89
N ALA A 136 3.52 -9.90 16.36
CA ALA A 136 4.94 -10.22 16.44
C ALA A 136 5.71 -9.17 17.24
#